data_AF-A0A5E7VA63-F1
#
_entry.id   AF-A0A5E7VA63-F1
#
_cell.length_a   1.000
_cell.length_b   1.000
_cell.length_c   1.000
_cell.angle_alpha   90.00
_cell.angle_beta   90.00
_cell.angle_gamma   90.00
#
_symmetry.space_group_name_H-M   'P 1'
#
loop_
_entity.id
_entity.type
_entity.pdbx_description
1 polymer ?
#
loop_
_entity_poly.entity_id
_entity_poly.type
_entity_poly.pdbx_seq_one_letter_code
_entity_poly.pdbx_strand_id
1 'polypeptide(L)' 'MTAQIHDIADQRPHLMVVASDGTHVIPRALVQSVIDGKQPSTILTEPVVLRIIEEWLQKVSA' A
#
# COMPACT_ATOMS: atom_id res chain seq x y z
N MET A 1 -15.50 5.47 27.65
CA MET A 1 -14.97 5.88 26.34
C MET A 1 -14.52 4.60 25.64
N THR A 2 -15.35 4.07 24.73
CA THR A 2 -15.10 2.78 24.04
C THR A 2 -14.47 3.06 22.69
N ALA A 3 -13.23 2.61 22.49
CA ALA A 3 -12.59 2.65 21.18
C ALA A 3 -13.38 1.74 20.23
N GLN A 4 -13.99 2.32 19.19
CA GLN A 4 -14.66 1.55 18.15
C GLN A 4 -13.60 1.03 17.17
N ILE A 5 -13.29 -0.26 17.27
CA ILE A 5 -12.49 -0.98 16.28
C ILE A 5 -13.33 -1.07 15.02
N HIS A 6 -12.97 -0.29 14.00
CA HIS A 6 -13.59 -0.38 12.68
C HIS A 6 -12.82 -1.39 11.86
N ASP A 7 -13.52 -2.38 11.32
CA ASP A 7 -12.94 -3.34 10.39
C ASP A 7 -12.55 -2.61 9.09
N ILE A 8 -11.26 -2.65 8.75
CA ILE A 8 -10.71 -2.00 7.55
C ILE A 8 -11.24 -2.67 6.27
N ALA A 9 -11.77 -3.90 6.36
CA ALA A 9 -12.32 -4.63 5.23
C ALA A 9 -13.57 -3.98 4.60
N ASP A 10 -14.35 -3.22 5.37
CA ASP A 10 -15.73 -2.92 4.96
C ASP A 10 -15.89 -1.74 4.00
N GLN A 11 -14.94 -0.79 3.86
CA GLN A 11 -15.31 0.50 3.22
C GLN A 11 -14.29 1.23 2.33
N ARG A 12 -13.08 0.74 2.08
CA ARG A 12 -12.19 1.42 1.10
C ARG A 12 -11.40 0.42 0.24
N PRO A 13 -11.09 0.75 -1.02
CA PRO A 13 -10.13 -0.04 -1.78
C PRO A 13 -8.76 0.07 -1.10
N HIS A 14 -8.21 -1.05 -0.66
CA HIS A 14 -6.86 -1.16 -0.11
C HIS A 14 -6.02 -2.06 -1.02
N LEU A 15 -4.75 -1.71 -1.19
CA LEU A 15 -3.74 -2.55 -1.82
C LEU A 15 -3.05 -3.35 -0.73
N MET A 16 -3.08 -4.68 -0.83
CA MET A 16 -2.30 -5.55 0.06
C MET A 16 -0.96 -5.87 -0.59
N VAL A 17 0.14 -5.57 0.09
CA VAL A 17 1.51 -5.84 -0.36
C VAL A 17 2.16 -6.80 0.62
N VAL A 18 2.55 -7.97 0.13
CA VAL A 18 3.34 -8.95 0.90
C VAL A 18 4.81 -8.68 0.61
N ALA A 19 5.44 -7.89 1.47
CA ALA A 19 6.85 -7.52 1.38
C ALA A 19 7.72 -8.42 2.27
N SER A 20 9.04 -8.27 2.18
CA SER A 20 10.00 -9.07 2.96
C SER A 20 9.91 -8.84 4.46
N ASP A 21 9.40 -7.69 4.90
CA ASP A 21 9.25 -7.28 6.29
C ASP A 21 7.82 -7.53 6.85
N GLY A 22 6.88 -7.94 6.01
CA GLY A 22 5.53 -8.30 6.44
C GLY A 22 4.43 -7.99 5.41
N THR A 23 3.19 -8.10 5.86
CA THR A 23 2.01 -7.74 5.07
C THR A 23 1.59 -6.31 5.37
N HIS A 24 1.58 -5.49 4.32
CA HIS A 24 1.20 -4.08 4.38
C HIS A 24 -0.16 -3.88 3.72
N VAL A 25 -1.07 -3.19 4.41
CA VAL A 25 -2.37 -2.78 3.88
C VAL A 25 -2.30 -1.28 3.58
N ILE A 26 -2.26 -0.94 2.31
CA ILE A 26 -2.05 0.42 1.83
C ILE A 26 -3.37 0.97 1.30
N PRO A 27 -3.96 2.01 1.92
CA PRO A 27 -5.18 2.60 1.40
C PRO A 27 -4.96 3.15 -0.01
N ARG A 28 -5.89 2.91 -0.96
CA ARG A 28 -5.78 3.50 -2.31
C ARG A 28 -5.66 5.03 -2.27
N ALA A 29 -6.34 5.66 -1.31
CA ALA A 29 -6.26 7.11 -1.11
C ALA A 29 -4.83 7.57 -0.76
N LEU A 30 -4.06 6.76 -0.03
CA LEU A 30 -2.66 7.04 0.28
C LEU A 30 -1.82 6.97 -1.00
N VAL A 31 -1.98 5.91 -1.78
CA VAL A 31 -1.30 5.76 -3.08
C VAL A 31 -1.61 6.93 -4.00
N GLN A 32 -2.88 7.33 -4.10
CA GLN A 32 -3.28 8.49 -4.90
C GLN A 32 -2.67 9.79 -4.38
N SER A 33 -2.59 9.98 -3.06
CA SER A 33 -1.97 11.14 -2.44
C SER A 33 -0.47 11.25 -2.75
N VAL A 34 0.23 10.11 -2.78
CA VAL A 34 1.65 10.05 -3.20
C VAL A 34 1.80 10.38 -4.68
N ILE A 35 0.94 9.83 -5.55
CA ILE A 35 0.94 10.13 -7.00
C ILE A 35 0.67 11.62 -7.26
N ASP A 36 -0.28 12.20 -6.53
CA ASP A 36 -0.64 13.62 -6.62
C ASP A 36 0.43 14.55 -6.02
N GLY A 37 1.51 14.01 -5.42
CA GLY A 37 2.56 14.79 -4.75
C GLY A 37 2.13 15.44 -3.43
N LYS A 38 0.96 15.07 -2.90
CA LYS A 38 0.42 15.58 -1.62
C LYS A 38 1.09 14.94 -0.41
N GLN A 39 1.68 13.77 -0.59
CA GLN A 39 2.50 13.10 0.41
C GLN A 39 3.82 12.63 -0.18
N PRO A 40 4.90 12.62 0.61
CA PRO A 40 6.18 12.13 0.15
C PRO A 40 6.11 10.62 -0.11
N SER A 41 6.78 10.15 -1.15
CA SER A 41 6.86 8.73 -1.48
C SER A 41 7.54 7.89 -0.40
N THR A 42 8.33 8.51 0.48
CA THR A 42 8.99 7.87 1.63
C THR A 42 8.03 7.27 2.65
N ILE A 43 6.72 7.60 2.56
CA ILE A 43 5.69 6.92 3.34
C ILE A 43 5.50 5.45 2.92
N LEU A 44 5.87 5.10 1.69
CA LEU A 44 5.98 3.72 1.25
C LEU A 44 7.40 3.25 1.58
N THR A 45 7.52 2.28 2.49
CA THR A 45 8.81 1.76 2.91
C THR A 45 9.52 1.05 1.75
N GLU A 46 10.84 0.99 1.82
CA GLU A 46 11.66 0.34 0.80
C GLU A 46 11.19 -1.11 0.48
N PRO A 47 10.89 -1.99 1.45
CA PRO A 47 10.38 -3.34 1.16
C PRO A 47 9.08 -3.34 0.36
N VAL A 48 8.19 -2.38 0.63
CA VAL A 48 6.93 -2.22 -0.09
C VAL A 48 7.16 -1.76 -1.53
N VAL A 49 8.02 -0.77 -1.73
CA VAL A 49 8.34 -0.23 -3.06
C VAL A 49 9.01 -1.30 -3.92
N LEU A 50 9.99 -2.02 -3.36
CA LEU A 50 10.66 -3.13 -4.05
C LEU A 50 9.65 -4.18 -4.51
N ARG A 51 8.74 -4.60 -3.63
CA ARG A 51 7.73 -5.60 -3.98
C ARG A 51 6.82 -5.14 -5.13
N ILE A 52 6.41 -3.87 -5.13
CA ILE A 52 5.58 -3.30 -6.20
C ILE A 52 6.34 -3.34 -7.54
N ILE A 53 7.63 -3.00 -7.55
CA ILE A 53 8.47 -3.01 -8.76
C ILE A 53 8.65 -4.44 -9.27
N GLU A 54 8.96 -5.40 -8.40
CA GLU A 54 9.12 -6.81 -8.76
C GLU A 54 7.86 -7.38 -9.42
N GLU A 55 6.69 -7.16 -8.81
CA GLU A 55 5.39 -7.60 -9.34
C GLU A 55 5.09 -6.96 -10.70
N TRP A 56 5.43 -5.68 -10.88
CA TRP A 56 5.25 -5.00 -12.16
C TRP A 56 6.16 -5.60 -13.23
N LEU A 57 7.45 -5.81 -12.93
CA LEU A 57 8.41 -6.43 -13.85
C LEU A 57 7.96 -7.84 -14.26
N GLN A 58 7.48 -8.66 -13.32
CA GLN A 58 6.94 -9.99 -13.63
C GLN A 58 5.73 -9.92 -14.57
N LYS A 59 4.82 -8.95 -14.38
CA LYS A 59 3.63 -8.80 -15.22
C LYS A 59 3.92 -8.27 -16.63
N VAL A 60 4.94 -7.44 -16.82
CA VAL A 60 5.30 -6.89 -18.14
C VAL A 60 6.25 -7.79 -18.91
N SER A 61 6.94 -8.71 -18.22
CA SER A 61 7.89 -9.66 -18.82
C SER A 61 7.23 -11.01 -19.16
N ALA A 62 6.01 -11.25 -18.67
CA ALA A 62 5.18 -12.42 -18.99
C ALA A 62 4.30 -12.15 -20.21
#